data_AF-W0BFU2-F1
#
_entry.id   AF-W0BFU2-F1
#
_cell.length_a   1.000
_cell.length_b   1.000
_cell.length_c   1.000
_cell.angle_alpha   90.00
_cell.angle_beta   90.00
_cell.angle_gamma   90.00
#
_symmetry.space_group_name_H-M   'P 1'
#
loop_
_entity.id
_entity.type
_entity.pdbx_description
1 polymer ?
#
loop_
_entity_poly.entity_id
_entity_poly.type
_entity_poly.pdbx_seq_one_letter_code
_entity_poly.pdbx_strand_id
1 'polypeptide(L)'
;MPQDKKCEWYENIERGLAFFYHYLVKQTEATGQQINLFALVMMINFPLFGVIWRLDNPLSAEEFTFRIVATILCILLFSNRFWPSSWLKFLPIFWYITLLFCLPFFFSYLTFLHNASTIWLMNCVSAVFFLLLVTRVLDALTLLALGFSLAFFSYFYVAEHMMEYLPGDISLYSLATTFTAAIIIGALFARDREIMHDSRISGMRLLAGSLAHDLRTSLASIYLQAELQEMIVEKLNQSEVQRDLKKSLDKMIRGIEMGNQLISMQLNNIQHEKFDTKYFTIQPIKMLLEKTLKEYPLKEQQKLLIKTDLTDDFLYGLKKLLLKILSGIC
;
A
#
# COMPACT_ATOMS: atom_id res chain seq x y z
N MET A 1 -47.01 -23.97 -11.83
CA MET A 1 -46.08 -22.82 -11.92
C MET A 1 -45.37 -22.52 -10.58
N PRO A 2 -44.42 -23.37 -10.12
CA PRO A 2 -43.41 -22.91 -9.16
C PRO A 2 -41.94 -23.27 -9.51
N GLN A 3 -41.68 -23.87 -10.68
CA GLN A 3 -40.32 -24.32 -11.05
C GLN A 3 -39.39 -23.19 -11.52
N ASP A 4 -39.90 -22.17 -12.21
CA ASP A 4 -39.06 -21.06 -12.75
C ASP A 4 -38.35 -20.25 -11.66
N LYS A 5 -39.04 -19.95 -10.55
CA LYS A 5 -38.47 -19.13 -9.47
C LYS A 5 -37.33 -19.83 -8.70
N LYS A 6 -37.28 -21.17 -8.71
CA LYS A 6 -36.19 -21.92 -8.07
C LYS A 6 -34.92 -21.88 -8.91
N CYS A 7 -35.03 -21.94 -10.24
CA CYS A 7 -33.88 -21.81 -11.14
C CYS A 7 -33.28 -20.41 -11.08
N GLU A 8 -34.11 -19.37 -11.08
CA GLU A 8 -33.66 -17.97 -11.01
C GLU A 8 -32.97 -17.62 -9.67
N TRP A 9 -33.44 -18.19 -8.55
CA TRP A 9 -32.78 -18.08 -7.24
C TRP A 9 -31.44 -18.82 -7.20
N TYR A 10 -31.37 -20.03 -7.76
CA TYR A 10 -30.13 -20.81 -7.78
C TYR A 10 -29.06 -20.14 -8.64
N GLU A 11 -29.45 -19.61 -9.79
CA GLU A 11 -28.57 -18.92 -10.72
C GLU A 11 -28.05 -17.58 -10.18
N ASN A 12 -28.88 -16.83 -9.43
CA ASN A 12 -28.44 -15.62 -8.73
C ASN A 12 -27.47 -15.93 -7.58
N ILE A 13 -27.67 -17.04 -6.86
CA ILE A 13 -26.74 -17.50 -5.83
C ILE A 13 -25.41 -17.92 -6.45
N GLU A 14 -25.42 -18.69 -7.55
CA GLU A 14 -24.19 -19.09 -8.25
C GLU A 14 -23.41 -17.89 -8.80
N ARG A 15 -24.09 -16.90 -9.39
CA ARG A 15 -23.43 -15.66 -9.83
C ARG A 15 -22.86 -14.86 -8.66
N GLY A 16 -23.59 -14.78 -7.55
CA GLY A 16 -23.12 -14.13 -6.32
C GLY A 16 -21.88 -14.82 -5.74
N LEU A 17 -21.88 -16.15 -5.68
CA LEU A 17 -20.75 -16.95 -5.22
C LEU A 17 -19.54 -16.83 -6.16
N ALA A 18 -19.77 -16.83 -7.48
CA ALA A 18 -18.72 -16.64 -8.47
C ALA A 18 -18.10 -15.24 -8.38
N PHE A 19 -18.91 -14.20 -8.18
CA PHE A 19 -18.43 -12.84 -7.96
C PHE A 19 -17.63 -12.73 -6.67
N PHE A 20 -18.12 -13.32 -5.58
CA PHE A 20 -17.43 -13.35 -4.30
C PHE A 20 -16.11 -14.11 -4.40
N TYR A 21 -16.10 -15.27 -5.04
CA TYR A 21 -14.88 -16.04 -5.29
C TYR A 21 -13.85 -15.23 -6.11
N HIS A 22 -14.29 -14.58 -7.19
CA HIS A 22 -13.40 -13.75 -8.01
C HIS A 22 -12.85 -12.54 -7.22
N TYR A 23 -13.66 -11.96 -6.35
CA TYR A 23 -13.24 -10.92 -5.41
C TYR A 23 -12.17 -11.42 -4.44
N LEU A 24 -12.37 -12.60 -3.84
CA LEU A 24 -11.39 -13.22 -2.93
C LEU A 24 -10.07 -13.52 -3.65
N VAL A 25 -10.12 -14.13 -4.84
CA VAL A 25 -8.94 -14.48 -5.66
C VAL A 25 -8.11 -13.24 -5.95
N LYS A 26 -8.74 -12.19 -6.48
CA LYS A 26 -8.08 -10.92 -6.82
C LYS A 26 -7.42 -10.28 -5.60
N GLN A 27 -8.02 -10.44 -4.44
CA GLN A 27 -7.47 -9.89 -3.22
C GLN A 27 -6.30 -10.71 -2.68
N THR A 28 -6.38 -12.05 -2.71
CA THR A 28 -5.27 -12.90 -2.28
C THR A 28 -4.03 -12.79 -3.17
N GLU A 29 -4.18 -12.58 -4.47
CA GLU A 29 -3.03 -12.32 -5.36
C GLU A 29 -2.27 -11.06 -4.94
N ALA A 30 -2.98 -10.03 -4.46
CA ALA A 30 -2.37 -8.80 -3.94
C ALA A 30 -1.76 -8.96 -2.54
N THR A 31 -2.13 -10.00 -1.80
CA THR A 31 -1.83 -10.22 -0.37
C THR A 31 -0.90 -11.42 -0.15
N GLY A 32 -0.39 -12.06 -1.21
CA GLY A 32 0.37 -13.32 -1.12
C GLY A 32 1.56 -13.31 -0.14
N GLN A 33 2.26 -12.18 -0.02
CA GLN A 33 3.37 -12.04 0.95
C GLN A 33 2.88 -11.99 2.41
N GLN A 34 1.74 -11.36 2.66
CA GLN A 34 1.12 -11.27 3.99
C GLN A 34 0.60 -12.63 4.47
N ILE A 35 0.15 -13.50 3.54
CA ILE A 35 -0.32 -14.86 3.85
C ILE A 35 0.81 -15.67 4.51
N ASN A 36 2.00 -15.64 3.91
CA ASN A 36 3.14 -16.41 4.42
C ASN A 36 3.63 -15.90 5.76
N LEU A 37 3.69 -14.56 5.94
CA LEU A 37 4.07 -13.96 7.22
C LEU A 37 3.07 -14.31 8.32
N PHE A 38 1.77 -14.19 8.04
CA PHE A 38 0.72 -14.58 8.99
C PHE A 38 0.84 -16.05 9.37
N ALA A 39 0.95 -16.95 8.39
CA ALA A 39 1.05 -18.37 8.62
C ALA A 39 2.26 -18.73 9.49
N LEU A 40 3.42 -18.12 9.21
CA LEU A 40 4.65 -18.34 9.98
C LEU A 40 4.53 -17.84 11.43
N VAL A 41 4.05 -16.61 11.62
CA VAL A 41 3.89 -16.02 12.96
C VAL A 41 2.90 -16.83 13.78
N MET A 42 1.74 -17.15 13.23
CA MET A 42 0.67 -17.85 13.96
C MET A 42 1.01 -19.32 14.23
N MET A 43 1.70 -20.00 13.31
CA MET A 43 2.20 -21.36 13.51
C MET A 43 3.10 -21.47 14.75
N ILE A 44 3.93 -20.46 15.02
CA ILE A 44 4.81 -20.40 16.20
C ILE A 44 4.03 -19.92 17.43
N ASN A 45 3.15 -18.95 17.24
CA ASN A 45 2.38 -18.32 18.32
C ASN A 45 1.50 -19.32 19.08
N PHE A 46 0.70 -20.13 18.38
CA PHE A 46 -0.27 -21.02 19.05
C PHE A 46 0.39 -22.05 19.98
N PRO A 47 1.45 -22.77 19.57
CA PRO A 47 2.17 -23.69 20.45
C PRO A 47 2.95 -22.98 21.55
N LEU A 48 3.64 -21.88 21.23
CA LEU A 48 4.45 -21.14 22.21
C LEU A 48 3.59 -20.66 23.38
N PHE A 49 2.45 -20.03 23.07
CA PHE A 49 1.50 -19.63 24.09
C PHE A 49 0.86 -20.81 24.80
N GLY A 50 0.58 -21.93 24.10
CA GLY A 50 0.11 -23.14 24.75
C GLY A 50 1.07 -23.65 25.84
N VAL A 51 2.38 -23.56 25.62
CA VAL A 51 3.39 -23.92 26.62
C VAL A 51 3.45 -22.90 27.75
N ILE A 52 3.45 -21.60 27.44
CA ILE A 52 3.48 -20.54 28.46
C ILE A 52 2.28 -20.62 29.39
N TRP A 53 1.07 -20.72 28.83
CA TRP A 53 -0.17 -20.79 29.64
C TRP A 53 -0.25 -22.08 30.45
N ARG A 54 0.35 -23.19 29.97
CA ARG A 54 0.43 -24.45 30.71
C ARG A 54 1.27 -24.35 31.99
N LEU A 55 2.25 -23.45 32.02
CA LEU A 55 3.09 -23.22 33.20
C LEU A 55 2.32 -22.51 34.31
N ASP A 56 1.40 -21.61 33.95
CA ASP A 56 0.59 -20.85 34.91
C ASP A 56 -0.68 -21.60 35.33
N ASN A 57 -1.36 -22.29 34.41
CA ASN A 57 -2.62 -22.98 34.67
C ASN A 57 -2.73 -24.30 33.87
N PRO A 58 -3.40 -25.34 34.40
CA PRO A 58 -3.69 -26.54 33.63
C PRO A 58 -4.59 -26.18 32.43
N LEU A 59 -4.09 -26.45 31.21
CA LEU A 59 -4.86 -26.25 29.97
C LEU A 59 -6.11 -27.14 29.95
N SER A 60 -7.24 -26.57 29.54
CA SER A 60 -8.42 -27.36 29.19
C SER A 60 -8.16 -28.20 27.94
N ALA A 61 -8.77 -29.39 27.87
CA ALA A 61 -8.65 -30.27 26.70
C ALA A 61 -9.17 -29.59 25.41
N GLU A 62 -10.18 -28.74 25.55
CA GLU A 62 -10.72 -27.93 24.46
C GLU A 62 -9.69 -26.93 23.93
N GLU A 63 -9.05 -26.15 24.81
CA GLU A 63 -8.05 -25.16 24.41
C GLU A 63 -6.89 -25.83 23.66
N PHE A 64 -6.41 -26.96 24.16
CA PHE A 64 -5.34 -27.71 23.52
C PHE A 64 -5.73 -28.20 22.12
N THR A 65 -6.95 -28.72 21.97
CA THR A 65 -7.47 -29.20 20.68
C THR A 65 -7.60 -28.07 19.68
N PHE A 66 -8.17 -26.92 20.08
CA PHE A 66 -8.30 -25.76 19.20
C PHE A 66 -6.93 -25.20 18.77
N ARG A 67 -5.94 -25.18 19.67
CA ARG A 67 -4.57 -24.77 19.35
C ARG A 67 -3.93 -25.68 18.32
N ILE A 68 -4.05 -27.00 18.46
CA ILE A 68 -3.52 -27.96 17.48
C ILE A 68 -4.16 -27.74 16.11
N VAL A 69 -5.49 -27.62 16.06
CA VAL A 69 -6.22 -27.37 14.80
C VAL A 69 -5.73 -26.07 14.16
N ALA A 70 -5.61 -24.99 14.94
CA ALA A 70 -5.12 -23.71 14.44
C ALA A 70 -3.68 -23.80 13.91
N THR A 71 -2.78 -24.48 14.62
CA THR A 71 -1.40 -24.71 14.17
C THR A 71 -1.36 -25.52 12.88
N ILE A 72 -2.14 -26.59 12.76
CA ILE A 72 -2.21 -27.40 11.54
C ILE A 72 -2.71 -26.57 10.35
N LEU A 73 -3.76 -25.76 10.55
CA LEU A 73 -4.26 -24.86 9.51
C LEU A 73 -3.17 -23.86 9.06
N CYS A 74 -2.43 -23.27 10.01
CA CYS A 74 -1.32 -22.37 9.69
C CYS A 74 -0.16 -23.08 8.98
N ILE A 75 0.20 -24.31 9.35
CA ILE A 75 1.24 -25.10 8.65
C ILE A 75 0.80 -25.40 7.21
N LEU A 76 -0.45 -25.82 7.05
CA LEU A 76 -1.01 -26.14 5.75
C LEU A 76 -1.06 -24.89 4.84
N LEU A 77 -1.39 -23.74 5.43
CA LEU A 77 -1.37 -22.44 4.76
C LEU A 77 0.04 -21.99 4.39
N PHE A 78 1.03 -22.17 5.27
CA PHE A 78 2.44 -21.85 4.99
C PHE A 78 3.01 -22.74 3.88
N SER A 79 2.54 -23.99 3.81
CA SER A 79 2.95 -24.95 2.79
C SER A 79 2.32 -24.71 1.41
N ASN A 80 1.62 -23.58 1.21
CA ASN A 80 0.97 -23.24 -0.07
C ASN A 80 1.90 -23.33 -1.29
N ARG A 81 3.20 -23.10 -1.11
CA ARG A 81 4.21 -23.16 -2.18
C ARG A 81 4.37 -24.57 -2.75
N PHE A 82 4.06 -25.60 -1.98
CA PHE A 82 4.18 -27.01 -2.38
C PHE A 82 2.86 -27.58 -2.93
N TRP A 83 1.80 -26.77 -3.03
CA TRP A 83 0.50 -27.25 -3.48
C TRP A 83 0.46 -27.46 -5.00
N PRO A 84 -0.23 -28.51 -5.48
CA PRO A 84 -0.47 -28.69 -6.90
C PRO A 84 -1.36 -27.55 -7.46
N SER A 85 -1.25 -27.28 -8.76
CA SER A 85 -1.95 -26.18 -9.44
C SER A 85 -3.48 -26.20 -9.26
N SER A 86 -4.08 -27.37 -9.08
CA SER A 86 -5.52 -27.51 -8.77
C SER A 86 -5.90 -26.99 -7.38
N TRP A 87 -5.01 -27.12 -6.39
CA TRP A 87 -5.26 -26.72 -5.00
C TRP A 87 -5.00 -25.24 -4.76
N LEU A 88 -4.08 -24.63 -5.54
CA LEU A 88 -3.83 -23.18 -5.48
C LEU A 88 -5.09 -22.35 -5.79
N LYS A 89 -6.04 -22.89 -6.56
CA LYS A 89 -7.35 -22.26 -6.79
C LYS A 89 -8.18 -22.12 -5.50
N PHE A 90 -8.01 -23.04 -4.55
CA PHE A 90 -8.73 -23.02 -3.27
C PHE A 90 -7.99 -22.22 -2.18
N LEU A 91 -6.75 -21.79 -2.43
CA LEU A 91 -5.96 -21.00 -1.49
C LEU A 91 -6.68 -19.76 -0.96
N PRO A 92 -7.42 -18.98 -1.79
CA PRO A 92 -8.13 -17.79 -1.30
C PRO A 92 -9.21 -18.15 -0.27
N ILE A 93 -10.02 -19.16 -0.55
CA ILE A 93 -11.06 -19.61 0.38
C ILE A 93 -10.41 -20.12 1.67
N PHE A 94 -9.36 -20.93 1.53
CA PHE A 94 -8.63 -21.50 2.66
C PHE A 94 -7.98 -20.42 3.54
N TRP A 95 -7.45 -19.36 2.95
CA TRP A 95 -6.90 -18.19 3.64
C TRP A 95 -7.94 -17.50 4.52
N TYR A 96 -9.12 -17.18 3.97
CA TYR A 96 -10.18 -16.51 4.73
C TYR A 96 -10.77 -17.40 5.83
N ILE A 97 -10.91 -18.70 5.58
CA ILE A 97 -11.32 -19.67 6.61
C ILE A 97 -10.29 -19.72 7.74
N THR A 98 -9.00 -19.78 7.40
CA THR A 98 -7.92 -19.80 8.39
C THR A 98 -7.90 -18.49 9.20
N LEU A 99 -8.06 -17.34 8.55
CA LEU A 99 -8.18 -16.05 9.24
C LEU A 99 -9.37 -16.02 10.19
N LEU A 100 -10.56 -16.44 9.72
CA LEU A 100 -11.78 -16.49 10.51
C LEU A 100 -11.61 -17.38 11.75
N PHE A 101 -11.02 -18.56 11.56
CA PHE A 101 -10.82 -19.50 12.64
C PHE A 101 -9.76 -19.00 13.64
N CYS A 102 -8.58 -18.61 13.16
CA CYS A 102 -7.42 -18.30 14.00
C CYS A 102 -7.51 -16.96 14.75
N LEU A 103 -8.25 -15.97 14.23
CA LEU A 103 -8.35 -14.63 14.83
C LEU A 103 -9.70 -14.43 15.55
N PRO A 104 -10.83 -14.14 14.88
CA PRO A 104 -12.05 -13.80 15.60
C PRO A 104 -12.67 -14.99 16.33
N PHE A 105 -12.72 -16.18 15.72
CA PHE A 105 -13.36 -17.34 16.34
C PHE A 105 -12.56 -17.86 17.54
N PHE A 106 -11.28 -18.22 17.35
CA PHE A 106 -10.43 -18.80 18.40
C PHE A 106 -10.35 -17.92 19.65
N PHE A 107 -10.04 -16.63 19.48
CA PHE A 107 -9.87 -15.72 20.62
C PHE A 107 -11.19 -15.38 21.29
N SER A 108 -12.30 -15.23 20.55
CA SER A 108 -13.62 -15.00 21.17
C SER A 108 -14.11 -16.23 21.91
N TYR A 109 -13.98 -17.43 21.32
CA TYR A 109 -14.39 -18.68 21.94
C TYR A 109 -13.63 -18.92 23.26
N LEU A 110 -12.31 -18.74 23.25
CA LEU A 110 -11.51 -18.92 24.47
C LEU A 110 -11.80 -17.84 25.52
N THR A 111 -12.15 -16.63 25.09
CA THR A 111 -12.64 -15.59 26.01
C THR A 111 -13.91 -16.05 26.72
N PHE A 112 -14.86 -16.67 26.01
CA PHE A 112 -16.05 -17.23 26.62
C PHE A 112 -15.76 -18.45 27.51
N LEU A 113 -14.89 -19.36 27.06
CA LEU A 113 -14.50 -20.55 27.83
C LEU A 113 -13.84 -20.19 29.16
N HIS A 114 -13.07 -19.11 29.19
CA HIS A 114 -12.38 -18.61 30.38
C HIS A 114 -13.16 -17.49 31.09
N ASN A 115 -14.49 -17.50 31.02
CA ASN A 115 -15.38 -16.61 31.80
C ASN A 115 -15.08 -15.11 31.60
N ALA A 116 -14.70 -14.75 30.37
CA ALA A 116 -14.29 -13.41 29.97
C ALA A 116 -13.17 -12.81 30.85
N SER A 117 -12.19 -13.63 31.23
CA SER A 117 -11.04 -13.14 32.00
C SER A 117 -10.32 -11.99 31.29
N THR A 118 -9.77 -11.07 32.09
CA THR A 118 -9.13 -9.84 31.59
C THR A 118 -8.05 -10.12 30.56
N ILE A 119 -7.24 -11.17 30.78
CA ILE A 119 -6.15 -11.57 29.88
C ILE A 119 -6.69 -12.01 28.51
N TRP A 120 -7.74 -12.82 28.50
CA TRP A 120 -8.34 -13.29 27.24
C TRP A 120 -9.06 -12.17 26.50
N LEU A 121 -9.70 -11.25 27.22
CA LEU A 121 -10.28 -10.04 26.64
C LEU A 121 -9.21 -9.18 25.94
N MET A 122 -8.03 -9.01 26.56
CA MET A 122 -6.90 -8.30 25.95
C MET A 122 -6.38 -8.99 24.68
N ASN A 123 -6.28 -10.33 24.73
CA ASN A 123 -5.91 -11.13 23.56
C ASN A 123 -6.95 -11.01 22.43
N CYS A 124 -8.24 -11.00 22.77
CA CYS A 124 -9.33 -10.78 21.82
C CYS A 124 -9.21 -9.40 21.14
N VAL A 125 -8.96 -8.34 21.91
CA VAL A 125 -8.75 -7.00 21.36
C VAL A 125 -7.52 -6.97 20.44
N SER A 126 -6.42 -7.60 20.85
CA SER A 126 -5.21 -7.69 20.02
C SER A 126 -5.46 -8.44 18.71
N ALA A 127 -6.24 -9.52 18.74
CA ALA A 127 -6.65 -10.27 17.55
C ALA A 127 -7.47 -9.41 16.57
N VAL A 128 -8.36 -8.55 17.07
CA VAL A 128 -9.10 -7.58 16.25
C VAL A 128 -8.15 -6.63 15.51
N PHE A 129 -7.15 -6.09 16.21
CA PHE A 129 -6.15 -5.22 15.60
C PHE A 129 -5.28 -5.94 14.57
N PHE A 130 -4.85 -7.18 14.85
CA PHE A 130 -4.08 -7.97 13.89
C PHE A 130 -4.88 -8.27 12.63
N LEU A 131 -6.17 -8.59 12.76
CA LEU A 131 -7.03 -8.80 11.61
C LEU A 131 -7.14 -7.54 10.74
N LEU A 132 -7.23 -6.35 11.35
CA LEU A 132 -7.25 -5.06 10.66
C LEU A 132 -5.92 -4.67 10.01
N LEU A 133 -4.79 -5.19 10.51
CA LEU A 133 -3.48 -5.01 9.90
C LEU A 133 -3.29 -5.93 8.69
N VAL A 134 -3.77 -7.16 8.78
CA VAL A 134 -3.59 -8.20 7.76
C VAL A 134 -4.59 -8.05 6.61
N THR A 135 -5.80 -7.58 6.88
CA THR A 135 -6.89 -7.51 5.88
C THR A 135 -7.38 -6.08 5.66
N ARG A 136 -8.16 -5.87 4.58
CA ARG A 136 -8.85 -4.59 4.37
C ARG A 136 -9.95 -4.44 5.42
N VAL A 137 -10.27 -3.19 5.75
CA VAL A 137 -11.24 -2.86 6.82
C VAL A 137 -12.60 -3.53 6.61
N LEU A 138 -13.11 -3.59 5.38
CA LEU A 138 -14.39 -4.24 5.08
C LEU A 138 -14.33 -5.76 5.34
N ASP A 139 -13.28 -6.43 4.85
CA ASP A 139 -13.11 -7.86 5.06
C ASP A 139 -12.93 -8.18 6.54
N ALA A 140 -12.09 -7.39 7.24
CA ALA A 140 -11.92 -7.50 8.68
C ALA A 140 -13.27 -7.42 9.41
N LEU A 141 -14.10 -6.43 9.10
CA LEU A 141 -15.40 -6.25 9.74
C LEU A 141 -16.33 -7.44 9.48
N THR A 142 -16.36 -7.96 8.25
CA THR A 142 -17.17 -9.14 7.92
C THR A 142 -16.68 -10.39 8.66
N LEU A 143 -15.36 -10.60 8.72
CA LEU A 143 -14.74 -11.72 9.41
C LEU A 143 -14.94 -11.63 10.93
N LEU A 144 -14.86 -10.44 11.51
CA LEU A 144 -15.16 -10.21 12.93
C LEU A 144 -16.61 -10.55 13.24
N ALA A 145 -17.55 -10.03 12.46
CA ALA A 145 -18.97 -10.29 12.66
C ALA A 145 -19.28 -11.79 12.56
N LEU A 146 -18.74 -12.46 11.54
CA LEU A 146 -18.93 -13.90 11.33
C LEU A 146 -18.26 -14.74 12.43
N GLY A 147 -17.00 -14.45 12.77
CA GLY A 147 -16.25 -15.23 13.75
C GLY A 147 -16.79 -15.05 15.18
N PHE A 148 -17.18 -13.83 15.57
CA PHE A 148 -17.82 -13.58 16.86
C PHE A 148 -19.19 -14.25 16.96
N SER A 149 -20.00 -14.16 15.89
CA SER A 149 -21.29 -14.86 15.83
C SER A 149 -21.09 -16.37 15.95
N LEU A 150 -20.12 -16.94 15.23
CA LEU A 150 -19.83 -18.37 15.30
C LEU A 150 -19.37 -18.80 16.70
N ALA A 151 -18.50 -18.01 17.35
CA ALA A 151 -18.05 -18.27 18.71
C ALA A 151 -19.21 -18.21 19.72
N PHE A 152 -20.08 -17.21 19.58
CA PHE A 152 -21.29 -17.06 20.39
C PHE A 152 -22.23 -18.27 20.22
N PHE A 153 -22.52 -18.66 18.98
CA PHE A 153 -23.36 -19.83 18.72
C PHE A 153 -22.74 -21.12 19.28
N SER A 154 -21.44 -21.36 19.08
CA SER A 154 -20.78 -22.55 19.62
C SER A 154 -20.81 -22.59 21.14
N TYR A 155 -20.61 -21.45 21.81
CA TYR A 155 -20.57 -21.43 23.27
C TYR A 155 -21.97 -21.61 23.88
N PHE A 156 -22.97 -20.86 23.41
CA PHE A 156 -24.31 -20.90 24.03
C PHE A 156 -25.15 -22.11 23.63
N TYR A 157 -25.06 -22.56 22.37
CA TYR A 157 -25.94 -23.65 21.88
C TYR A 157 -25.31 -25.03 21.99
N VAL A 158 -23.97 -25.14 21.96
CA VAL A 158 -23.30 -26.45 22.00
C VAL A 158 -22.77 -26.76 23.39
N ALA A 159 -22.28 -25.75 24.13
CA ALA A 159 -21.68 -25.98 25.44
C ALA A 159 -22.66 -25.80 26.62
N GLU A 160 -23.86 -25.22 26.44
CA GLU A 160 -24.86 -25.01 27.51
C GLU A 160 -24.34 -24.28 28.78
N HIS A 161 -23.27 -23.47 28.67
CA HIS A 161 -22.70 -22.75 29.81
C HIS A 161 -23.39 -21.40 30.04
N MET A 162 -23.66 -21.07 31.31
CA MET A 162 -24.02 -19.70 31.71
C MET A 162 -22.75 -18.88 31.88
N MET A 163 -22.66 -17.75 31.17
CA MET A 163 -21.52 -16.82 31.33
C MET A 163 -21.58 -16.13 32.69
N GLU A 164 -20.61 -16.43 33.55
CA GLU A 164 -20.29 -15.62 34.71
C GLU A 164 -19.03 -14.84 34.43
N TYR A 165 -19.06 -13.50 34.57
CA TYR A 165 -17.85 -12.70 34.45
C TYR A 165 -17.03 -12.88 35.72
N LEU A 166 -15.94 -13.64 35.62
CA LEU A 166 -15.01 -13.82 36.71
C LEU A 166 -13.67 -13.19 36.30
N PRO A 167 -13.34 -11.98 36.80
CA PRO A 167 -12.05 -11.38 36.57
C PRO A 167 -11.01 -12.24 37.31
N GLY A 168 -10.41 -13.19 36.59
CA GLY A 168 -9.37 -14.07 37.13
C GLY A 168 -8.15 -13.30 37.65
N ASP A 169 -7.26 -14.00 38.35
CA ASP A 169 -6.06 -13.40 38.91
C ASP A 169 -5.10 -12.92 37.82
N ILE A 170 -4.76 -11.62 37.87
CA ILE A 170 -3.84 -11.00 36.91
C ILE A 170 -2.43 -11.04 37.50
N SER A 171 -1.60 -11.95 37.01
CA SER A 171 -0.16 -11.96 37.33
C SER A 171 0.60 -10.96 36.46
N LEU A 172 1.54 -10.22 37.04
CA LEU A 172 2.45 -9.34 36.29
C LEU A 172 3.17 -10.07 35.14
N TYR A 173 3.48 -11.36 35.34
CA TYR A 173 4.09 -12.21 34.31
C TYR A 173 3.17 -12.39 33.10
N SER A 174 1.90 -12.75 33.33
CA SER A 174 0.90 -12.96 32.28
C SER A 174 0.61 -11.67 31.50
N LEU A 175 0.56 -10.54 32.20
CA LEU A 175 0.35 -9.22 31.62
C LEU A 175 1.53 -8.81 30.74
N ALA A 176 2.76 -8.90 31.27
CA ALA A 176 3.97 -8.56 30.55
C ALA A 176 4.15 -9.42 29.30
N THR A 177 3.86 -10.72 29.40
CA THR A 177 3.97 -11.66 28.28
C THR A 177 2.97 -11.33 27.17
N THR A 178 1.71 -11.10 27.53
CA THR A 178 0.65 -10.74 26.59
C THR A 178 0.94 -9.43 25.85
N PHE A 179 1.32 -8.38 26.59
CA PHE A 179 1.66 -7.09 25.98
C PHE A 179 2.89 -7.17 25.08
N THR A 180 3.96 -7.83 25.54
CA THR A 180 5.19 -7.92 24.77
C THR A 180 4.96 -8.64 23.45
N ALA A 181 4.23 -9.76 23.48
CA ALA A 181 3.86 -10.46 22.25
C ALA A 181 2.93 -9.64 21.37
N ALA A 182 1.95 -8.94 21.94
CA ALA A 182 1.04 -8.10 21.17
C ALA A 182 1.80 -7.01 20.39
N ILE A 183 2.78 -6.37 21.03
CA ILE A 183 3.64 -5.36 20.44
C ILE A 183 4.52 -5.97 19.35
N ILE A 184 5.19 -7.10 19.60
CA ILE A 184 6.08 -7.74 18.63
C ILE A 184 5.30 -8.17 17.38
N ILE A 185 4.19 -8.88 17.56
CA ILE A 185 3.36 -9.38 16.46
C ILE A 185 2.73 -8.20 15.71
N GLY A 186 2.20 -7.21 16.42
CA GLY A 186 1.63 -6.00 15.82
C GLY A 186 2.65 -5.21 15.02
N ALA A 187 3.86 -5.03 15.54
CA ALA A 187 4.95 -4.35 14.85
C ALA A 187 5.39 -5.09 13.58
N LEU A 188 5.46 -6.42 13.61
CA LEU A 188 5.78 -7.24 12.43
C LEU A 188 4.73 -7.05 11.33
N PHE A 189 3.43 -7.16 11.65
CA PHE A 189 2.37 -6.96 10.66
C PHE A 189 2.28 -5.51 10.16
N ALA A 190 2.46 -4.53 11.04
CA ALA A 190 2.47 -3.12 10.66
C ALA A 190 3.64 -2.81 9.70
N ARG A 191 4.83 -3.36 9.99
CA ARG A 191 6.02 -3.18 9.15
C ARG A 191 5.85 -3.82 7.78
N ASP A 192 5.32 -5.04 7.72
CA ASP A 192 5.07 -5.71 6.44
C ASP A 192 4.05 -4.94 5.59
N ARG A 193 2.98 -4.42 6.21
CA ARG A 193 2.00 -3.57 5.53
C ARG A 193 2.63 -2.28 4.97
N GLU A 194 3.53 -1.65 5.72
CA GLU A 194 4.29 -0.49 5.27
C GLU A 194 5.18 -0.83 4.05
N ILE A 195 5.92 -1.94 4.13
CA ILE A 195 6.78 -2.41 3.02
C ILE A 195 5.96 -2.70 1.77
N MET A 196 4.79 -3.33 1.90
CA MET A 196 3.89 -3.60 0.76
C MET A 196 3.40 -2.31 0.12
N HIS A 197 3.01 -1.33 0.94
CA HIS A 197 2.54 -0.04 0.47
C HIS A 197 3.65 0.72 -0.28
N ASP A 198 4.86 0.76 0.27
CA ASP A 198 6.02 1.39 -0.36
C ASP A 198 6.42 0.69 -1.66
N SER A 199 6.38 -0.64 -1.69
CA SER A 199 6.65 -1.43 -2.90
C SER A 199 5.65 -1.13 -4.00
N ARG A 200 4.36 -0.99 -3.66
CA ARG A 200 3.30 -0.62 -4.61
C ARG A 200 3.52 0.78 -5.18
N ILE A 201 3.84 1.76 -4.33
CA ILE A 201 4.17 3.11 -4.79
C ILE A 201 5.40 3.06 -5.70
N SER A 202 6.47 2.38 -5.29
CA SER A 202 7.70 2.23 -6.07
C SER A 202 7.44 1.61 -7.45
N GLY A 203 6.63 0.54 -7.52
CA GLY A 203 6.20 -0.06 -8.78
C GLY A 203 5.44 0.91 -9.69
N MET A 204 4.52 1.69 -9.13
CA MET A 204 3.82 2.76 -9.88
C MET A 204 4.79 3.83 -10.39
N ARG A 205 5.82 4.19 -9.63
CA ARG A 205 6.86 5.14 -10.06
C ARG A 205 7.66 4.61 -11.25
N LEU A 206 8.06 3.33 -11.21
CA LEU A 206 8.80 2.69 -12.31
C LEU A 206 7.96 2.67 -13.60
N LEU A 207 6.67 2.31 -13.49
CA LEU A 207 5.75 2.33 -14.61
C LEU A 207 5.57 3.74 -15.17
N ALA A 208 5.36 4.75 -14.32
CA ALA A 208 5.27 6.15 -14.75
C ALA A 208 6.56 6.62 -15.43
N GLY A 209 7.72 6.18 -14.94
CA GLY A 209 9.03 6.41 -15.55
C GLY A 209 9.14 5.85 -16.97
N SER A 210 8.75 4.60 -17.16
CA SER A 210 8.74 3.96 -18.49
C SER A 210 7.75 4.63 -19.45
N LEU A 211 6.52 4.91 -19.00
CA LEU A 211 5.49 5.57 -19.81
C LEU A 211 5.93 6.95 -20.28
N ALA A 212 6.56 7.73 -19.41
CA ALA A 212 7.08 9.03 -19.78
C ALA A 212 8.23 8.95 -20.79
N HIS A 213 9.09 7.93 -20.68
CA HIS A 213 10.14 7.70 -21.66
C HIS A 213 9.54 7.41 -23.04
N ASP A 214 8.53 6.53 -23.10
CA ASP A 214 7.84 6.18 -24.34
C ASP A 214 7.06 7.37 -24.91
N LEU A 215 6.42 8.18 -24.06
CA LEU A 215 5.74 9.41 -24.45
C LEU A 215 6.71 10.44 -24.99
N ARG A 216 7.89 10.63 -24.36
CA ARG A 216 8.93 11.55 -24.85
C ARG A 216 9.43 11.13 -26.23
N THR A 217 9.64 9.83 -26.45
CA THR A 217 10.05 9.28 -27.74
C THR A 217 8.97 9.48 -28.81
N SER A 218 7.70 9.25 -28.44
CA SER A 218 6.54 9.50 -29.32
C SER A 218 6.42 10.98 -29.69
N LEU A 219 6.57 11.87 -28.70
CA LEU A 219 6.54 13.33 -28.88
C LEU A 219 7.70 13.83 -29.75
N ALA A 220 8.91 13.32 -29.57
CA ALA A 220 10.06 13.64 -30.41
C ALA A 220 9.82 13.24 -31.88
N SER A 221 9.16 12.11 -32.11
CA SER A 221 8.79 11.66 -33.46
C SER A 221 7.76 12.60 -34.12
N ILE A 222 6.77 13.07 -33.35
CA ILE A 222 5.78 14.05 -33.84
C ILE A 222 6.45 15.40 -34.10
N TYR A 223 7.38 15.83 -33.24
CA TYR A 223 8.14 17.06 -33.43
C TYR A 223 8.91 17.03 -34.76
N LEU A 224 9.63 15.93 -35.04
CA LEU A 224 10.35 15.76 -36.29
C LEU A 224 9.41 15.78 -37.51
N GLN A 225 8.23 15.16 -37.42
CA GLN A 225 7.23 15.22 -38.50
C GLN A 225 6.69 16.64 -38.71
N ALA A 226 6.46 17.40 -37.64
CA ALA A 226 6.04 18.80 -37.75
C ALA A 226 7.13 19.65 -38.43
N GLU A 227 8.40 19.46 -38.06
CA GLU A 227 9.53 20.17 -38.68
C GLU A 227 9.69 19.82 -40.17
N LEU A 228 9.54 18.55 -40.54
CA LEU A 228 9.50 18.12 -41.95
C LEU A 228 8.35 18.79 -42.72
N GLN A 229 7.17 18.90 -42.10
CA GLN A 229 6.04 19.59 -42.71
C GLN A 229 6.30 21.09 -42.87
N GLU A 230 6.94 21.77 -41.91
CA GLU A 230 7.31 23.19 -42.07
C GLU A 230 8.19 23.42 -43.29
N MET A 231 9.18 22.55 -43.54
CA MET A 231 10.04 22.63 -44.73
C MET A 231 9.28 22.43 -46.05
N ILE A 232 8.23 21.59 -46.05
CA ILE A 232 7.37 21.40 -47.24
C ILE A 232 6.50 22.65 -47.45
N VAL A 233 5.98 23.23 -46.36
CA VAL A 233 5.14 24.43 -46.39
C VAL A 233 5.90 25.65 -46.87
N GLU A 234 7.18 25.78 -46.52
CA GLU A 234 8.04 26.87 -47.03
C GLU A 234 8.26 26.82 -48.55
N LYS A 235 8.02 25.68 -49.20
CA LYS A 235 8.09 25.53 -50.66
C LYS A 235 6.76 25.81 -51.38
N LEU A 236 5.69 26.16 -50.68
CA LEU A 236 4.39 26.48 -51.30
C LEU A 236 4.35 27.92 -51.80
N ASN A 237 3.77 28.14 -53.00
CA ASN A 237 3.68 29.45 -53.65
C ASN A 237 2.48 30.31 -53.19
N GLN A 238 1.57 29.79 -52.36
CA GLN A 238 0.39 30.52 -51.87
C GLN A 238 0.60 31.06 -50.46
N SER A 239 0.75 32.39 -50.35
CA SER A 239 1.07 33.13 -49.12
C SER A 239 0.08 32.91 -47.97
N GLU A 240 -1.22 32.81 -48.25
CA GLU A 240 -2.26 32.72 -47.22
C GLU A 240 -2.32 31.32 -46.57
N VAL A 241 -2.26 30.26 -47.39
CA VAL A 241 -2.21 28.85 -46.93
C VAL A 241 -0.90 28.57 -46.18
N GLN A 242 0.22 29.13 -46.63
CA GLN A 242 1.51 29.02 -45.98
C GLN A 242 1.50 29.61 -44.57
N ARG A 243 0.86 30.77 -44.38
CA ARG A 243 0.80 31.46 -43.08
C ARG A 243 -0.02 30.69 -42.05
N ASP A 244 -1.18 30.18 -42.43
CA ASP A 244 -2.07 29.44 -41.52
C ASP A 244 -1.49 28.07 -41.15
N LEU A 245 -0.85 27.40 -42.09
CA LEU A 245 -0.23 26.10 -41.85
C LEU A 245 1.02 26.20 -40.98
N LYS A 246 1.87 27.23 -41.20
CA LYS A 246 2.99 27.56 -40.32
C LYS A 246 2.50 27.84 -38.90
N LYS A 247 1.45 28.65 -38.72
CA LYS A 247 0.85 28.94 -37.40
C LYS A 247 0.31 27.69 -36.69
N SER A 248 -0.18 26.69 -37.43
CA SER A 248 -0.65 25.41 -36.89
C SER A 248 0.51 24.50 -36.45
N LEU A 249 1.58 24.44 -37.23
CA LEU A 249 2.79 23.68 -36.91
C LEU A 249 3.49 24.23 -35.66
N ASP A 250 3.63 25.55 -35.60
CA ASP A 250 4.15 26.29 -34.46
C ASP A 250 3.36 26.01 -33.16
N LYS A 251 2.03 25.83 -33.27
CA LYS A 251 1.18 25.43 -32.14
C LYS A 251 1.42 23.98 -31.74
N MET A 252 1.60 23.05 -32.69
CA MET A 252 1.93 21.65 -32.39
C MET A 252 3.29 21.53 -31.70
N ILE A 253 4.31 22.21 -32.22
CA ILE A 253 5.66 22.24 -31.65
C ILE A 253 5.63 22.74 -30.20
N ARG A 254 5.00 23.90 -29.94
CA ARG A 254 4.84 24.42 -28.57
C ARG A 254 4.05 23.45 -27.67
N GLY A 255 3.02 22.79 -28.20
CA GLY A 255 2.25 21.78 -27.48
C GLY A 255 3.11 20.57 -27.07
N ILE A 256 4.01 20.11 -27.95
CA ILE A 256 4.94 19.02 -27.69
C ILE A 256 5.97 19.41 -26.61
N GLU A 257 6.54 20.60 -26.71
CA GLU A 257 7.51 21.09 -25.74
C GLU A 257 6.88 21.24 -24.34
N MET A 258 5.69 21.82 -24.26
CA MET A 258 4.92 21.93 -23.02
C MET A 258 4.55 20.56 -22.46
N GLY A 259 4.20 19.59 -23.32
CA GLY A 259 3.97 18.20 -22.92
C GLY A 259 5.20 17.54 -22.30
N ASN A 260 6.37 17.69 -22.93
CA ASN A 260 7.64 17.18 -22.41
C ASN A 260 8.03 17.82 -21.07
N GLN A 261 7.79 19.12 -20.89
CA GLN A 261 8.01 19.82 -19.63
C GLN A 261 7.08 19.30 -18.53
N LEU A 262 5.79 19.18 -18.81
CA LEU A 262 4.81 18.64 -17.86
C LEU A 262 5.14 17.22 -17.44
N ILE A 263 5.49 16.34 -18.39
CA ILE A 263 5.94 14.98 -18.11
C ILE A 263 7.14 15.01 -17.16
N SER A 264 8.14 15.83 -17.46
CA SER A 264 9.37 15.93 -16.65
C SER A 264 9.10 16.45 -15.24
N MET A 265 8.21 17.42 -15.08
CA MET A 265 7.79 17.93 -13.76
C MET A 265 7.04 16.86 -12.96
N GLN A 266 6.06 16.17 -13.57
CA GLN A 266 5.30 15.12 -12.89
C GLN A 266 6.21 13.96 -12.47
N LEU A 267 7.16 13.58 -13.33
CA LEU A 267 8.11 12.53 -13.00
C LEU A 267 9.04 12.91 -11.86
N ASN A 268 9.51 14.16 -11.83
CA ASN A 268 10.34 14.67 -10.76
C ASN A 268 9.56 14.78 -9.44
N ASN A 269 8.25 15.09 -9.49
CA ASN A 269 7.39 15.07 -8.30
C ASN A 269 7.14 13.64 -7.78
N ILE A 270 7.02 12.68 -8.71
CA ILE A 270 6.78 11.27 -8.40
C ILE A 270 8.05 10.58 -7.90
N GLN A 271 9.21 10.90 -8.47
CA GLN A 271 10.51 10.49 -7.97
C GLN A 271 10.82 11.30 -6.72
N HIS A 272 10.49 10.75 -5.54
CA HIS A 272 11.14 11.17 -4.30
C HIS A 272 12.62 10.75 -4.33
N GLU A 273 13.41 11.29 -5.26
CA GLU A 273 14.81 11.48 -4.96
C GLU A 273 14.81 12.44 -3.77
N LYS A 274 15.08 11.92 -2.57
CA LYS A 274 15.60 12.76 -1.48
C LYS A 274 16.69 13.58 -2.14
N PHE A 275 16.48 14.89 -2.30
CA PHE A 275 17.48 15.75 -2.92
C PHE A 275 18.81 15.39 -2.27
N ASP A 276 19.78 14.93 -3.07
CA ASP A 276 21.05 14.48 -2.52
C ASP A 276 21.78 15.71 -1.97
N THR A 277 21.54 15.99 -0.70
CA THR A 277 22.06 17.14 0.03
C THR A 277 23.56 17.01 0.27
N LYS A 278 24.17 15.83 -0.02
CA LYS A 278 25.62 15.64 0.05
C LYS A 278 26.40 16.57 -0.89
N TYR A 279 25.76 17.04 -1.96
CA TYR A 279 26.36 17.96 -2.93
C TYR A 279 25.82 19.39 -2.83
N PHE A 280 25.03 19.70 -1.79
CA PHE A 280 24.60 21.06 -1.54
C PHE A 280 25.79 21.82 -0.97
N THR A 281 26.46 22.60 -1.82
CA THR A 281 27.45 23.56 -1.36
C THR A 281 26.71 24.77 -0.82
N ILE A 282 26.91 25.04 0.47
CA ILE A 282 26.44 26.28 1.09
C ILE A 282 27.23 27.43 0.47
N GLN A 283 26.55 28.36 -0.19
CA GLN A 283 27.17 29.52 -0.80
C GLN A 283 26.49 30.82 -0.32
N PRO A 284 27.25 31.92 -0.22
CA PRO A 284 26.68 33.24 0.01
C PRO A 284 25.80 33.63 -1.18
N ILE A 285 24.61 34.18 -0.91
CA ILE A 285 23.66 34.57 -1.95
C ILE A 285 24.20 35.70 -2.83
N LYS A 286 25.11 36.50 -2.29
CA LYS A 286 25.85 37.51 -3.05
C LYS A 286 26.54 36.93 -4.30
N MET A 287 27.17 35.77 -4.17
CA MET A 287 27.89 35.13 -5.27
C MET A 287 26.94 34.63 -6.38
N LEU A 288 25.71 34.24 -6.01
CA LEU A 288 24.65 33.88 -6.94
C LEU A 288 24.15 35.11 -7.69
N LEU A 289 23.80 36.18 -6.98
CA LEU A 289 23.26 37.41 -7.56
C LEU A 289 24.25 38.03 -8.55
N GLU A 290 25.52 38.11 -8.19
CA GLU A 290 26.57 38.62 -9.09
C GLU A 290 26.74 37.76 -10.35
N LYS A 291 26.67 36.44 -10.20
CA LYS A 291 26.80 35.51 -11.32
C LYS A 291 25.58 35.58 -12.24
N THR A 292 24.37 35.59 -11.69
CA THR A 292 23.13 35.70 -12.45
C THR A 292 23.05 37.03 -13.19
N LEU A 293 23.41 38.15 -12.56
CA LEU A 293 23.42 39.46 -13.22
C LEU A 293 24.47 39.58 -14.34
N LYS A 294 25.57 38.83 -14.26
CA LYS A 294 26.59 38.75 -15.32
C LYS A 294 26.18 37.84 -16.48
N GLU A 295 25.54 36.71 -16.18
CA GLU A 295 25.13 35.72 -17.19
C GLU A 295 23.82 36.11 -17.89
N TYR A 296 23.01 36.99 -17.29
CA TYR A 296 21.75 37.44 -17.88
C TYR A 296 21.96 38.49 -19.00
N PRO A 297 21.27 38.39 -20.15
CA PRO A 297 21.43 39.29 -21.29
C PRO A 297 20.76 40.66 -21.08
N LEU A 298 21.14 41.39 -20.02
CA LEU A 298 20.67 42.74 -19.74
C LEU A 298 21.27 43.76 -20.71
N LYS A 299 20.44 44.63 -21.29
CA LYS A 299 20.91 45.80 -22.05
C LYS A 299 21.56 46.81 -21.09
N GLU A 300 22.59 47.54 -21.54
CA GLU A 300 23.34 48.50 -20.69
C GLU A 300 22.47 49.55 -20.00
N GLN A 301 21.36 49.97 -20.64
CA GLN A 301 20.38 50.89 -20.04
C GLN A 301 19.58 50.27 -18.88
N GLN A 302 19.36 48.95 -18.88
CA GLN A 302 18.61 48.24 -17.85
C GLN A 302 19.48 47.93 -16.62
N LYS A 303 20.79 47.75 -16.81
CA LYS A 303 21.74 47.56 -15.71
C LYS A 303 21.77 48.77 -14.77
N LEU A 304 21.57 49.98 -15.29
CA LEU A 304 21.54 51.23 -14.52
C LEU A 304 20.30 51.38 -13.61
N LEU A 305 19.24 50.60 -13.85
CA LEU A 305 17.99 50.65 -13.08
C LEU A 305 17.97 49.63 -11.93
N ILE A 306 18.91 48.68 -11.91
CA ILE A 306 18.96 47.62 -10.91
C ILE A 306 19.81 48.11 -9.73
N LYS A 307 19.17 48.41 -8.61
CA LYS A 307 19.83 48.65 -7.33
C LYS A 307 19.82 47.36 -6.51
N THR A 308 20.98 46.76 -6.30
CA THR A 308 21.13 45.63 -5.39
C THR A 308 21.70 46.12 -4.06
N ASP A 309 20.92 45.99 -3.00
CA ASP A 309 21.42 46.11 -1.63
C ASP A 309 21.86 44.73 -1.15
N LEU A 310 23.16 44.56 -0.93
CA LEU A 310 23.81 43.29 -0.58
C LEU A 310 24.35 43.32 0.86
N THR A 311 23.73 44.13 1.72
CA THR A 311 24.17 44.37 3.09
C THR A 311 23.99 43.16 4.00
N ASP A 312 22.97 42.33 3.77
CA ASP A 312 22.74 41.08 4.51
C ASP A 312 22.99 39.86 3.61
N ASP A 313 24.08 39.12 3.90
CA ASP A 313 24.44 37.90 3.19
C ASP A 313 23.93 36.69 3.99
N PHE A 314 22.92 35.99 3.47
CA PHE A 314 22.44 34.75 4.05
C PHE A 314 22.90 33.55 3.22
N LEU A 315 23.28 32.50 3.93
CA LEU A 315 23.80 31.27 3.36
C LEU A 315 22.65 30.42 2.84
N TYR A 316 22.71 30.01 1.58
CA TYR A 316 21.73 29.12 0.96
C TYR A 316 22.42 27.85 0.43
N GLY A 317 21.75 26.70 0.56
CA GLY A 317 22.21 25.43 0.00
C GLY A 317 21.41 25.09 -1.25
N LEU A 318 22.07 24.97 -2.41
CA LEU A 318 21.40 24.65 -3.67
C LEU A 318 22.25 23.72 -4.54
N LYS A 319 21.59 22.78 -5.23
CA LYS A 319 22.22 21.97 -6.28
C LYS A 319 22.59 22.89 -7.46
N LYS A 320 23.82 22.78 -7.98
CA LYS A 320 24.36 23.58 -9.11
C LYS A 320 23.45 23.63 -10.35
N LEU A 321 22.55 22.64 -10.51
CA LEU A 321 21.56 22.54 -11.60
C LEU A 321 20.36 23.50 -11.46
N LEU A 322 19.93 23.81 -10.22
CA LEU A 322 18.79 24.69 -9.95
C LEU A 322 19.13 26.18 -10.21
N LEU A 323 20.43 26.50 -10.17
CA LEU A 323 21.00 27.81 -10.53
C LEU A 323 20.66 28.21 -11.98
N LYS A 324 20.60 27.21 -12.87
CA LYS A 324 20.29 27.38 -14.30
C LYS A 324 18.80 27.59 -14.59
N ILE A 325 17.94 27.19 -13.64
CA ILE A 325 16.48 27.37 -13.72
C ILE A 325 16.12 28.78 -13.24
N LEU A 326 16.75 29.27 -12.16
CA LEU A 326 16.57 30.64 -11.67
C LEU A 326 17.02 31.70 -12.68
N SER A 327 18.08 31.44 -13.46
CA SER A 327 18.51 32.34 -14.54
C SER A 327 17.55 32.41 -15.73
N GLY A 328 16.58 31.51 -15.83
CA GLY A 328 15.57 31.49 -16.90
C GLY A 328 14.18 31.97 -16.48
N ILE A 329 13.95 32.31 -15.20
CA ILE A 329 12.64 32.69 -14.66
C ILE A 329 12.50 34.20 -14.40
N CYS A 330 13.60 34.94 -14.22
CA CYS A 330 13.60 36.41 -14.32
C CYS A 330 13.73 36.83 -15.78
#